data_AF-A0A954V533-F1
#
_entry.id   AF-A0A954V533-F1
#
_cell.length_a   1.000
_cell.length_b   1.000
_cell.length_c   1.000
_cell.angle_alpha   90.00
_cell.angle_beta   90.00
_cell.angle_gamma   90.00
#
_symmetry.space_group_name_H-M   'P 1'
#
loop_
_entity.id
_entity.type
_entity.pdbx_description
1 polymer ?
#
loop_
_entity_poly.entity_id
_entity_poly.type
_entity_poly.pdbx_seq_one_letter_code
_entity_poly.pdbx_strand_id
1 'polypeptide(L)'
;MKVAELLESRRQNWSELEQLCYQLESRRHAKLPSATISRFTSLYRSACADLALADAYQLPANTVEYLHRLVGRAHNQFYRTSFFDVAAWGRLLFVDAPRRIFGDPCV
;
A
#
# COMPACT_ATOMS: atom_id res chain seq x y z
N MET A 1 -22.75 -7.39 6.82
CA MET A 1 -22.25 -6.72 5.60
C MET A 1 -21.74 -7.80 4.66
N LYS A 2 -22.19 -7.82 3.40
CA LYS A 2 -21.84 -8.90 2.45
C LYS A 2 -20.36 -8.75 2.09
N VAL A 3 -19.59 -9.85 2.19
CA VAL A 3 -18.16 -9.92 1.81
C VAL A 3 -17.92 -9.37 0.39
N ALA A 4 -18.92 -9.48 -0.49
CA ALA A 4 -18.92 -8.90 -1.84
C ALA A 4 -18.77 -7.36 -1.85
N GLU A 5 -19.49 -6.62 -1.01
CA GLU A 5 -19.42 -5.15 -0.97
C GLU A 5 -18.05 -4.67 -0.48
N LEU A 6 -17.45 -5.42 0.47
CA LEU A 6 -16.08 -5.16 0.92
C LEU A 6 -15.09 -5.39 -0.22
N LEU A 7 -15.21 -6.50 -0.96
CA LEU A 7 -14.37 -6.80 -2.12
C LEU A 7 -14.48 -5.74 -3.22
N GLU A 8 -15.66 -5.18 -3.47
CA GLU A 8 -15.85 -4.10 -4.45
C GLU A 8 -15.14 -2.81 -4.02
N SER A 9 -15.28 -2.41 -2.76
CA SER A 9 -14.55 -1.24 -2.23
C SER A 9 -13.02 -1.41 -2.30
N ARG A 10 -12.53 -2.64 -2.10
CA ARG A 10 -11.10 -2.97 -2.19
C ARG A 10 -10.60 -2.93 -3.63
N ARG A 11 -11.39 -3.40 -4.61
CA ARG A 11 -11.04 -3.32 -6.04
C ARG A 11 -10.83 -1.89 -6.51
N GLN A 12 -11.63 -0.94 -6.02
CA GLN A 12 -11.45 0.47 -6.36
C GLN A 12 -10.09 0.99 -5.86
N ASN A 13 -9.71 0.65 -4.63
CA ASN A 13 -8.42 1.00 -4.05
C ASN A 13 -7.25 0.35 -4.80
N TRP A 14 -7.40 -0.91 -5.25
CA TRP A 14 -6.38 -1.60 -6.04
C TRP A 14 -6.19 -0.94 -7.40
N SER A 15 -7.28 -0.55 -8.06
CA SER A 15 -7.24 0.17 -9.33
C SER A 15 -6.56 1.53 -9.19
N GLU A 16 -6.87 2.29 -8.13
CA GLU A 16 -6.22 3.57 -7.85
C GLU A 16 -4.71 3.39 -7.61
N LEU A 17 -4.30 2.38 -6.84
CA LEU A 17 -2.89 2.06 -6.62
C LEU A 17 -2.17 1.71 -7.93
N GLU A 18 -2.82 0.93 -8.80
CA GLU A 18 -2.27 0.55 -10.09
C GLU A 18 -2.07 1.78 -10.99
N GLN A 19 -3.05 2.68 -11.04
CA GLN A 19 -2.94 3.94 -11.78
C GLN A 19 -1.82 4.83 -11.24
N LEU A 20 -1.67 4.92 -9.92
CA LEU A 20 -0.56 5.64 -9.31
C LEU A 20 0.77 5.01 -9.73
N CYS A 21 0.92 3.68 -9.68
CA CYS A 21 2.14 3.01 -10.14
C CYS A 21 2.50 3.40 -11.58
N TYR A 22 1.54 3.37 -12.51
CA TYR A 22 1.79 3.79 -13.90
C TYR A 22 2.24 5.26 -14.02
N GLN A 23 1.65 6.16 -13.22
CA GLN A 23 2.05 7.57 -13.21
C GLN A 23 3.47 7.76 -12.66
N LEU A 24 3.85 7.01 -11.61
CA LEU A 24 5.19 7.02 -11.02
C LEU A 24 6.24 6.50 -12.01
N GLU A 25 5.92 5.41 -12.71
CA GLU A 25 6.80 4.81 -13.73
C GLU A 25 7.08 5.78 -14.88
N SER A 26 6.04 6.53 -15.29
CA SER A 26 6.13 7.48 -16.40
C SER A 26 6.85 8.79 -16.01
N ARG A 27 6.70 9.24 -14.76
CA ARG A 27 7.23 10.52 -14.27
C ARG A 27 8.57 10.37 -13.56
N ARG A 28 9.52 9.70 -14.22
CA ARG A 28 10.85 9.28 -13.71
C ARG A 28 11.66 10.33 -12.91
N HIS A 29 11.34 11.62 -13.01
CA HIS A 29 12.07 12.74 -12.36
C HIS A 29 11.19 13.88 -11.81
N ALA A 30 9.87 13.72 -11.74
CA ALA A 30 8.99 14.79 -11.25
C ALA A 30 8.77 14.68 -9.72
N LYS A 31 8.96 15.79 -8.99
CA LYS A 31 8.54 15.87 -7.59
C LYS A 31 7.02 15.71 -7.51
N LEU A 32 6.56 14.69 -6.81
CA LEU A 32 5.13 14.49 -6.57
C LEU A 32 4.64 15.36 -5.42
N PRO A 33 3.35 15.73 -5.42
CA PRO A 33 2.74 16.35 -4.26
C PRO A 33 2.79 15.39 -3.05
N SER A 34 3.08 15.94 -1.86
CA SER A 34 3.11 15.17 -0.61
C SER A 34 1.79 14.42 -0.35
N ALA A 35 0.65 15.02 -0.73
CA ALA A 35 -0.67 14.39 -0.64
C ALA A 35 -0.76 13.10 -1.46
N THR A 36 -0.23 13.10 -2.69
CA THR A 36 -0.20 11.92 -3.57
C THR A 36 0.69 10.83 -2.99
N ILE A 37 1.82 11.18 -2.38
CA ILE A 37 2.70 10.19 -1.75
C ILE A 37 2.06 9.57 -0.51
N SER A 38 1.38 10.39 0.30
CA SER A 38 0.63 9.90 1.45
C SER A 38 -0.48 8.95 1.02
N ARG A 39 -1.25 9.31 -0.02
CA ARG A 39 -2.30 8.45 -0.60
C ARG A 39 -1.73 7.14 -1.16
N PHE A 40 -0.67 7.21 -1.95
CA PHE A 40 0.03 6.05 -2.50
C PHE A 40 0.47 5.09 -1.39
N THR A 41 1.11 5.62 -0.34
CA THR A 41 1.58 4.79 0.78
C THR A 41 0.42 4.14 1.54
N SER A 42 -0.67 4.88 1.76
CA SER A 42 -1.88 4.36 2.41
C SER A 42 -2.47 3.19 1.61
N LEU A 43 -2.63 3.37 0.30
CA LEU A 43 -3.11 2.33 -0.61
C LEU A 43 -2.18 1.12 -0.69
N TYR A 44 -0.86 1.35 -0.71
CA TYR A 44 0.15 0.28 -0.70
C TYR A 44 0.04 -0.59 0.57
N ARG A 45 -0.04 0.04 1.76
CA ARG A 45 -0.22 -0.72 3.01
C ARG A 45 -1.55 -1.46 3.04
N SER A 46 -2.62 -0.84 2.55
CA SER A 46 -3.92 -1.50 2.41
C SER A 46 -3.83 -2.75 1.53
N ALA A 47 -3.16 -2.66 0.38
CA ALA A 47 -2.99 -3.79 -0.53
C ALA A 47 -2.13 -4.91 0.08
N CYS A 48 -1.14 -4.59 0.91
CA CYS A 48 -0.38 -5.60 1.67
C CYS A 48 -1.27 -6.33 2.69
N ALA A 49 -2.15 -5.61 3.38
CA ALA A 49 -3.12 -6.22 4.29
C ALA A 49 -4.15 -7.08 3.53
N ASP A 50 -4.59 -6.63 2.36
CA ASP A 50 -5.49 -7.40 1.49
C ASP A 50 -4.84 -8.69 0.99
N LEU A 51 -3.55 -8.65 0.63
CA LEU A 51 -2.80 -9.83 0.24
C LEU A 51 -2.65 -10.82 1.40
N ALA A 52 -2.31 -10.35 2.59
CA ALA A 52 -2.21 -11.19 3.79
C ALA A 52 -3.57 -11.83 4.14
N LEU A 53 -4.66 -11.08 3.99
CA LEU A 53 -6.02 -11.60 4.14
C LEU A 53 -6.32 -12.65 3.05
N ALA A 54 -6.00 -12.35 1.80
CA ALA A 54 -6.25 -13.27 0.69
C ALA A 54 -5.55 -14.62 0.88
N ASP A 55 -4.32 -14.59 1.40
CA ASP A 55 -3.54 -15.78 1.75
C ASP A 55 -4.19 -16.54 2.93
N ALA A 56 -4.50 -15.84 4.02
CA ALA A 56 -5.10 -16.44 5.22
C ALA A 56 -6.47 -17.08 4.98
N TYR A 57 -7.30 -16.47 4.12
CA TYR A 57 -8.63 -16.98 3.76
C TYR A 57 -8.63 -17.90 2.54
N GLN A 58 -7.46 -18.26 2.00
CA GLN A 58 -7.31 -19.13 0.83
C GLN A 58 -8.22 -18.69 -0.34
N LEU A 59 -8.22 -17.38 -0.60
CA LEU A 59 -8.93 -16.80 -1.74
C LEU A 59 -8.41 -17.42 -3.05
N PRO A 60 -9.21 -17.37 -4.14
CA PRO A 60 -8.83 -17.99 -5.40
C PRO A 60 -7.47 -17.46 -5.89
N ALA A 61 -6.65 -18.37 -6.42
CA ALA A 61 -5.25 -18.12 -6.77
C ALA A 61 -5.06 -16.90 -7.68
N ASN A 62 -6.01 -16.64 -8.59
CA ASN A 62 -5.98 -15.47 -9.47
C ASN A 62 -5.96 -14.13 -8.71
N THR A 63 -6.64 -14.04 -7.57
CA THR A 63 -6.75 -12.83 -6.76
C THR A 63 -5.47 -12.64 -5.96
N VAL A 64 -4.95 -13.73 -5.39
CA VAL A 64 -3.67 -13.73 -4.67
C VAL A 64 -2.52 -13.34 -5.60
N GLU A 65 -2.45 -13.93 -6.79
CA GLU A 65 -1.43 -13.56 -7.79
C GLU A 65 -1.56 -12.12 -8.27
N TYR A 66 -2.78 -11.63 -8.50
CA TYR A 66 -3.03 -10.24 -8.85
C TYR A 66 -2.49 -9.29 -7.77
N LEU A 67 -2.81 -9.57 -6.50
CA LEU A 67 -2.36 -8.78 -5.36
C LEU A 67 -0.84 -8.84 -5.18
N HIS A 68 -0.22 -10.01 -5.33
CA HIS A 68 1.24 -10.14 -5.32
C HIS A 68 1.89 -9.26 -6.38
N ARG A 69 1.39 -9.28 -7.63
CA ARG A 69 1.93 -8.48 -8.72
C ARG A 69 1.76 -6.99 -8.46
N LEU A 70 0.60 -6.57 -7.95
CA LEU A 70 0.32 -5.17 -7.63
C LEU A 70 1.21 -4.66 -6.48
N VAL A 71 1.31 -5.43 -5.39
CA VAL A 71 2.18 -5.11 -4.25
C VAL A 71 3.65 -5.07 -4.68
N GLY A 72 4.10 -6.03 -5.50
CA GLY A 72 5.47 -6.05 -6.03
C GLY A 72 5.78 -4.84 -6.92
N ARG A 73 4.86 -4.42 -7.79
CA ARG A 73 5.02 -3.19 -8.58
C ARG A 73 5.08 -1.95 -7.70
N ALA A 74 4.17 -1.81 -6.76
CA ALA A 74 4.14 -0.68 -5.83
C ALA A 74 5.39 -0.62 -4.95
N HIS A 75 5.87 -1.77 -4.46
CA HIS A 75 7.10 -1.89 -3.69
C HIS A 75 8.32 -1.42 -4.50
N ASN A 76 8.41 -1.85 -5.76
CA ASN A 76 9.45 -1.36 -6.66
C ASN A 76 9.37 0.16 -6.83
N GLN A 77 8.19 0.76 -6.99
CA GLN A 77 8.08 2.23 -7.08
C GLN A 77 8.48 2.94 -5.77
N PHE A 78 8.14 2.34 -4.62
CA PHE A 78 8.48 2.87 -3.31
C PHE A 78 10.00 2.89 -3.06
N TYR A 79 10.71 1.85 -3.50
CA TYR A 79 12.16 1.72 -3.30
C TYR A 79 13.02 2.28 -4.43
N ARG A 80 12.57 2.18 -5.69
CA ARG A 80 13.34 2.59 -6.87
C ARG A 80 13.39 4.09 -7.03
N THR A 81 12.30 4.77 -6.70
CA THR A 81 12.34 6.20 -6.60
C THR A 81 12.73 6.54 -5.18
N SER A 82 13.87 7.19 -5.02
CA SER A 82 14.24 7.93 -3.82
C SER A 82 13.24 9.09 -3.58
N PHE A 83 11.96 8.79 -3.42
CA PHE A 83 10.89 9.75 -3.14
C PHE A 83 11.01 10.32 -1.72
N PHE A 84 11.89 9.77 -0.89
CA PHE A 84 11.97 10.08 0.51
C PHE A 84 13.33 9.72 1.09
N ASP A 85 13.78 10.51 2.05
CA ASP A 85 14.88 10.18 2.93
C ASP A 85 14.56 8.85 3.64
N VAL A 86 15.19 7.77 3.19
CA VAL A 86 14.93 6.39 3.62
C VAL A 86 15.08 6.21 5.14
N ALA A 87 15.92 7.03 5.78
CA ALA A 87 16.10 7.04 7.23
C ALA A 87 14.88 7.62 7.97
N ALA A 88 14.24 8.66 7.41
CA ALA A 88 13.05 9.28 8.00
C ALA A 88 11.82 8.38 7.94
N TRP A 89 11.63 7.65 6.84
CA TRP A 89 10.52 6.68 6.71
C TRP A 89 10.72 5.40 7.49
N GLY A 90 11.94 4.86 7.54
CA GLY A 90 12.26 3.71 8.39
C GLY A 90 11.99 4.02 9.87
N ARG A 91 12.32 5.23 10.32
CA ARG A 91 11.97 5.70 11.67
C ARG A 91 10.45 5.80 11.86
N LEU A 92 9.72 6.36 10.90
CA LEU A 92 8.27 6.49 11.04
C LEU A 92 7.54 5.14 11.09
N LEU A 93 7.96 4.16 10.27
CA LEU A 93 7.33 2.84 10.16
C LEU A 93 7.73 1.88 11.28
N PHE A 94 9.01 1.86 11.69
CA PHE A 94 9.51 0.89 12.66
C PHE A 94 9.68 1.47 14.07
N VAL A 95 9.61 2.80 14.25
CA VAL A 95 9.76 3.45 15.56
C VAL A 95 8.47 4.17 15.96
N ASP A 96 7.95 5.07 15.11
CA ASP A 96 6.76 5.87 15.48
C ASP A 96 5.45 5.10 15.36
N ALA A 97 5.26 4.30 14.31
CA ALA A 97 4.05 3.51 14.13
C ALA A 97 3.80 2.49 15.27
N PRO A 98 4.77 1.67 15.70
CA PRO A 98 4.55 0.80 16.86
C PRO A 98 4.35 1.60 18.15
N ARG A 99 5.07 2.72 18.35
CA ARG A 99 4.91 3.55 19.55
C ARG A 99 3.52 4.17 19.71
N ARG A 100 2.83 4.48 18.61
CA ARG A 100 1.44 4.99 18.66
C ARG A 100 0.40 3.91 18.86
N ILE A 101 0.62 2.71 18.34
CA ILE A 101 -0.31 1.58 18.51
C ILE A 101 -0.23 1.03 19.94
N PHE A 102 0.94 1.05 20.56
CA PHE A 102 1.15 0.61 21.95
C PHE A 102 0.93 1.71 23.01
N GLY A 103 0.58 2.94 22.59
CA GLY A 103 0.42 4.10 23.49
C GLY A 103 -1.01 4.60 23.65
N ASP A 104 -2.01 3.92 23.07
CA ASP A 104 -3.41 4.29 23.23
C ASP A 104 -3.95 3.73 24.57
N PRO A 105 -4.31 4.57 25.55
CA PRO A 105 -4.72 4.13 26.88
C PRO A 105 -6.21 3.72 26.93
N CYS A 106 -6.69 3.04 25.90
CA CYS A 106 -8.02 2.45 25.84
C CYS A 106 -7.93 0.92 25.67
N VAL A 107 -7.14 0.28 26.52
CA VAL A 107 -7.32 -1.09 27.03
C VAL A 107 -6.80 -1.17 28.45
#